data_AF-A0A6A9QY03-F1
#
_entry.id   AF-A0A6A9QY03-F1
#
_cell.length_a   1.000
_cell.length_b   1.000
_cell.length_c   1.000
_cell.angle_alpha   90.00
_cell.angle_beta   90.00
_cell.angle_gamma   90.00
#
_symmetry.space_group_name_H-M   'P 1'
#
loop_
_entity.id
_entity.type
_entity.pdbx_description
1 polymer ?
#
loop_
_entity_poly.entity_id
_entity_poly.type
_entity_poly.pdbx_seq_one_letter_code
_entity_poly.pdbx_strand_id
1 'polypeptide(L)'
;MVNGEKLAQENVEKKMNEEIKDAFPMSDGLTWDDIYQRVIYRYGSPHNLAHIKEELYKLEDKGEIIVHHIKPYNNPMEFQSLNGLTKKIPTTKLWQHKSCGQCGHIPGYPTSVFWIMNKLEVDYLDEPHQTSCTGWNYHASGASNPVALAGVYVRNMWRAYETDYFPLIHCGTSFGHYKEVRNSIILEKEIRDKLRPIMRKMDMDIVVPEEVVHYSEWMYAMSKKAAAQRKYDVSNIKAAVHTPCHIYKLVPEDTIYDGEVWQGRRPAAPSGTVQNFGAKLVDYSTWWDCCGFGFRHILTEREFTRSFALFKKVMPAVNEGHADVFVTSDTGCVTTLDKSQWAGKAHGFDYNLPVLADAQFGAILMGADPYTIGQIHWHATDVEGFMRKIGVPVDDYKEKFIQYLQDLREGKAEPQYLYPKHRKIDFYLTLPERVSWYKKQGGQANK
;
A
#
# COMPACT_ATOMS: atom_id res chain seq x y z
N MET A 1 34.58 30.29 35.79
CA MET A 1 33.18 29.87 35.98
C MET A 1 32.47 29.63 34.64
N VAL A 2 32.64 30.50 33.64
CA VAL A 2 32.02 30.39 32.30
C VAL A 2 32.30 29.07 31.53
N ASN A 3 33.49 28.49 31.66
CA ASN A 3 33.84 27.23 30.95
C ASN A 3 33.17 25.98 31.55
N GLY A 4 32.79 26.00 32.83
CA GLY A 4 32.16 24.84 33.49
C GLY A 4 30.69 24.70 33.16
N GLU A 5 29.96 25.82 33.08
CA GLU A 5 28.55 25.86 32.69
C GLU A 5 28.37 25.48 31.21
N LYS A 6 29.28 25.94 30.35
CA LYS A 6 29.27 25.60 28.93
C LYS A 6 29.51 24.10 28.69
N LEU A 7 30.49 23.50 29.38
CA LEU A 7 30.74 22.05 29.33
C LEU A 7 29.57 21.23 29.89
N ALA A 8 28.91 21.72 30.95
CA ALA A 8 27.74 21.06 31.51
C ALA A 8 26.56 21.09 30.53
N GLN A 9 26.35 22.22 29.85
CA GLN A 9 25.32 22.38 28.83
C GLN A 9 25.59 21.51 27.59
N GLU A 10 26.83 21.48 27.11
CA GLU A 10 27.26 20.60 26.01
C GLU A 10 27.08 19.10 26.36
N ASN A 11 27.32 18.71 27.61
CA ASN A 11 27.08 17.34 28.08
C ASN A 11 25.59 16.99 28.17
N VAL A 12 24.74 17.93 28.59
CA VAL A 12 23.29 17.75 28.62
C VAL A 12 22.74 17.63 27.20
N GLU A 13 23.17 18.48 26.28
CA GLU A 13 22.77 18.40 24.86
C GLU A 13 23.22 17.09 24.22
N LYS A 14 24.45 16.66 24.49
CA LYS A 14 24.96 15.38 23.98
C LYS A 14 24.13 14.21 24.50
N LYS A 15 23.86 14.16 25.81
CA LYS A 15 23.04 13.11 26.42
C LYS A 15 21.61 13.12 25.89
N MET A 16 21.01 14.31 25.75
CA MET A 16 19.66 14.46 25.17
C MET A 16 19.62 13.99 23.71
N ASN A 17 20.63 14.30 22.90
CA ASN A 17 20.74 13.82 21.53
C ASN A 17 20.91 12.30 21.45
N GLU A 18 21.68 11.70 22.37
CA GLU A 18 21.83 10.24 22.48
C GLU A 18 20.48 9.58 22.86
N GLU A 19 19.76 10.13 23.84
CA GLU A 19 18.44 9.64 24.25
C GLU A 19 17.38 9.80 23.13
N ILE A 20 17.40 10.90 22.38
CA ILE A 20 16.53 11.11 21.22
C ILE A 20 16.83 10.11 20.12
N LYS A 21 18.11 9.85 19.85
CA LYS A 21 18.53 8.89 18.83
C LYS A 21 18.12 7.47 19.17
N ASP A 22 18.21 7.10 20.45
CA ASP A 22 17.74 5.81 20.95
C ASP A 22 16.21 5.69 20.89
N ALA A 23 15.49 6.75 21.28
CA ALA A 23 14.02 6.78 21.25
C ALA A 23 13.43 6.92 19.84
N PHE A 24 14.13 7.55 18.90
CA PHE A 24 13.65 7.83 17.55
C PHE A 24 14.76 7.57 16.54
N PRO A 25 14.86 6.34 16.02
CA PRO A 25 15.77 6.04 14.93
C PRO A 25 15.51 6.96 13.73
N MET A 26 16.57 7.33 12.99
CA MET A 26 16.47 8.30 11.88
C MET A 26 16.06 9.71 12.34
N SER A 27 16.44 10.11 13.56
CA SER A 27 16.29 11.49 14.05
C SER A 27 17.48 12.39 13.70
N ASP A 28 18.58 11.81 13.21
CA ASP A 28 19.77 12.55 12.77
C ASP A 28 19.39 13.56 11.66
N GLY A 29 19.54 14.86 11.95
CA GLY A 29 19.21 15.93 11.00
C GLY A 29 17.74 16.36 10.96
N LEU A 30 16.89 15.85 11.87
CA LEU A 30 15.52 16.30 12.03
C LEU A 30 15.42 17.60 12.84
N THR A 31 14.34 18.35 12.60
CA THR A 31 14.01 19.52 13.42
C THR A 31 13.34 19.09 14.73
N TRP A 32 13.31 19.99 15.72
CA TRP A 32 12.56 19.75 16.95
C TRP A 32 11.06 19.54 16.71
N ASP A 33 10.48 20.17 15.69
CA ASP A 33 9.08 19.95 15.31
C ASP A 33 8.85 18.52 14.81
N ASP A 34 9.77 17.99 13.99
CA ASP A 34 9.73 16.61 13.52
C ASP A 34 9.85 15.61 14.68
N ILE A 35 10.77 15.88 15.62
CA ILE A 35 10.96 15.05 16.83
C ILE A 35 9.72 15.11 17.72
N TYR A 36 9.16 16.30 17.93
CA TYR A 36 7.97 16.50 18.76
C TYR A 36 6.75 15.77 18.20
N GLN A 37 6.56 15.76 16.87
CA GLN A 37 5.53 14.94 16.23
C GLN A 37 5.73 13.44 16.52
N ARG A 38 6.96 12.93 16.45
CA ARG A 38 7.27 11.53 16.78
C ARG A 38 7.01 11.22 18.25
N VAL A 39 7.32 12.14 19.16
CA VAL A 39 6.98 12.05 20.59
C VAL A 39 5.47 11.92 20.78
N ILE A 40 4.67 12.75 20.10
CA ILE A 40 3.20 12.66 20.15
C ILE A 40 2.73 11.30 19.64
N TYR A 41 3.28 10.79 18.54
CA TYR A 41 2.86 9.48 18.04
C TYR A 41 3.22 8.35 19.02
N ARG A 42 4.45 8.36 19.55
CA ARG A 42 4.97 7.31 20.45
C ARG A 42 4.31 7.29 21.82
N TYR A 43 4.06 8.47 22.39
CA TYR A 43 3.66 8.65 23.79
C TYR A 43 2.32 9.34 23.98
N GLY A 44 1.74 9.94 22.93
CA GLY A 44 0.46 10.67 23.01
C GLY A 44 -0.77 9.76 23.05
N SER A 45 -0.61 8.45 22.83
CA SER A 45 -1.67 7.45 22.97
C SER A 45 -1.20 6.29 23.84
N PRO A 46 -2.03 5.79 24.78
CA PRO A 46 -1.73 4.58 25.54
C PRO A 46 -1.74 3.31 24.66
N HIS A 47 -2.18 3.39 23.40
CA HIS A 47 -2.29 2.27 22.47
C HIS A 47 -1.40 2.45 21.24
N ASN A 48 -0.10 2.63 21.46
CA ASN A 48 0.90 2.63 20.39
C ASN A 48 1.08 1.24 19.77
N LEU A 49 1.81 1.14 18.66
CA LEU A 49 1.96 -0.12 17.94
C LEU A 49 2.64 -1.22 18.78
N ALA A 50 3.57 -0.86 19.67
CA ALA A 50 4.23 -1.84 20.55
C ALA A 50 3.23 -2.52 21.47
N HIS A 51 2.37 -1.73 22.12
CA HIS A 51 1.29 -2.23 22.97
C HIS A 51 0.31 -3.11 22.18
N ILE A 52 -0.08 -2.70 20.96
CA ILE A 52 -0.94 -3.51 20.10
C ILE A 52 -0.32 -4.89 19.80
N LYS A 53 0.97 -4.94 19.46
CA LYS A 53 1.68 -6.20 19.19
C LYS A 53 1.80 -7.07 20.45
N GLU A 54 2.06 -6.49 21.61
CA GLU A 54 2.10 -7.21 22.88
C GLU A 54 0.75 -7.86 23.21
N GLU A 55 -0.35 -7.10 23.10
CA GLU A 55 -1.70 -7.61 23.35
C GLU A 55 -2.12 -8.66 22.31
N LEU A 56 -1.69 -8.53 21.04
CA LEU A 56 -1.91 -9.55 20.01
C LEU A 56 -1.39 -10.92 20.48
N TYR A 57 -0.13 -11.00 20.94
CA TYR A 57 0.47 -12.27 21.37
C TYR A 57 -0.14 -12.77 22.68
N LYS A 58 -0.48 -11.88 23.64
CA LYS A 58 -1.21 -12.30 24.85
C LYS A 58 -2.56 -12.94 24.52
N LEU A 59 -3.26 -12.44 23.50
CA LEU A 59 -4.53 -13.03 23.07
C LEU A 59 -4.33 -14.37 22.35
N GLU A 60 -3.24 -14.52 21.58
CA GLU A 60 -2.87 -15.80 20.99
C GLU A 60 -2.58 -16.85 22.06
N ASP A 61 -1.78 -16.52 23.08
CA ASP A 61 -1.42 -17.42 24.18
C ASP A 61 -2.66 -17.89 24.97
N LYS A 62 -3.67 -17.02 25.07
CA LYS A 62 -4.98 -17.34 25.69
C LYS A 62 -5.91 -18.14 24.77
N GLY A 63 -5.55 -18.37 23.51
CA GLY A 63 -6.40 -18.98 22.50
C GLY A 63 -7.60 -18.10 22.10
N GLU A 64 -7.56 -16.79 22.39
CA GLU A 64 -8.61 -15.86 22.00
C GLU A 64 -8.53 -15.48 20.52
N ILE A 65 -7.36 -15.51 19.90
CA ILE A 65 -7.22 -15.30 18.46
C ILE A 65 -6.18 -16.27 17.90
N ILE A 66 -6.18 -16.41 16.59
CA ILE A 66 -5.13 -17.12 15.84
C ILE A 66 -4.28 -16.05 15.16
N VAL A 67 -2.96 -16.08 15.40
CA VAL A 67 -2.06 -15.18 14.66
C VAL A 67 -1.58 -15.89 13.39
N HIS A 68 -1.78 -15.26 12.24
CA HIS A 68 -1.14 -15.69 11.01
C HIS A 68 0.29 -15.13 11.01
N HIS A 69 1.22 -15.93 11.53
CA HIS A 69 2.65 -15.60 11.62
C HIS A 69 3.35 -15.57 10.26
N ILE A 70 4.27 -14.62 10.09
CA ILE A 70 5.27 -14.63 9.02
C ILE A 70 6.31 -15.68 9.36
N LYS A 71 6.54 -16.62 8.45
CA LYS A 71 7.49 -17.73 8.64
C LYS A 71 8.79 -17.49 7.88
N PRO A 72 9.88 -18.22 8.22
CA PRO A 72 11.14 -18.12 7.48
C PRO A 72 11.00 -18.36 5.97
N TYR A 73 10.10 -19.24 5.54
CA TYR A 73 9.84 -19.50 4.11
C TYR A 73 9.20 -18.31 3.37
N ASN A 74 8.64 -17.32 4.07
CA ASN A 74 8.17 -16.08 3.45
C ASN A 74 9.33 -15.14 3.08
N ASN A 75 10.56 -15.48 3.46
CA ASN A 75 11.77 -14.70 3.26
C ASN A 75 11.58 -13.21 3.62
N PRO A 76 11.19 -12.90 4.88
CA PRO A 76 10.85 -11.55 5.25
C PRO A 76 12.08 -10.63 5.24
N MET A 77 11.87 -9.40 4.80
CA MET A 77 12.80 -8.30 4.97
C MET A 77 12.33 -7.42 6.13
N GLU A 78 13.27 -6.87 6.89
CA GLU A 78 12.98 -6.06 8.07
C GLU A 78 13.20 -4.58 7.76
N PHE A 79 12.24 -3.76 8.18
CA PHE A 79 12.28 -2.31 8.06
C PHE A 79 11.88 -1.67 9.38
N GLN A 80 12.25 -0.40 9.55
CA GLN A 80 11.91 0.36 10.74
C GLN A 80 10.60 1.11 10.55
N SER A 81 9.80 1.17 11.60
CA SER A 81 8.70 2.12 11.69
C SER A 81 9.20 3.51 12.11
N LEU A 82 8.29 4.48 12.11
CA LEU A 82 8.58 5.87 12.51
C LEU A 82 9.26 5.96 13.90
N ASN A 83 8.92 5.04 14.80
CA ASN A 83 9.39 5.03 16.18
C ASN A 83 10.36 3.87 16.48
N GLY A 84 10.96 3.28 15.45
CA GLY A 84 12.01 2.27 15.62
C GLY A 84 11.54 0.85 15.92
N LEU A 85 10.24 0.57 15.77
CA LEU A 85 9.77 -0.81 15.82
C LEU A 85 10.07 -1.49 14.50
N THR A 86 10.60 -2.71 14.59
CA THR A 86 10.82 -3.53 13.40
C THR A 86 9.48 -4.02 12.86
N LYS A 87 9.29 -3.85 11.55
CA LYS A 87 8.18 -4.40 10.78
C LYS A 87 8.73 -5.37 9.75
N LYS A 88 8.17 -6.59 9.73
CA LYS A 88 8.56 -7.63 8.77
C LYS A 88 7.71 -7.55 7.52
N ILE A 89 8.36 -7.53 6.37
CA ILE A 89 7.72 -7.51 5.06
C ILE A 89 8.01 -8.85 4.36
N PRO A 90 7.05 -9.78 4.26
CA PRO A 90 7.23 -11.04 3.55
C PRO A 90 7.44 -10.76 2.05
N THR A 91 8.41 -11.43 1.43
CA THR A 91 8.77 -11.16 0.03
C THR A 91 8.22 -12.20 -0.95
N THR A 92 7.80 -13.37 -0.46
CA THR A 92 7.24 -14.48 -1.26
C THR A 92 6.13 -15.23 -0.53
N LYS A 93 5.40 -16.07 -1.26
CA LYS A 93 4.22 -16.81 -0.81
C LYS A 93 3.13 -15.87 -0.26
N LEU A 94 2.69 -14.96 -1.13
CA LEU A 94 1.81 -13.84 -0.79
C LEU A 94 0.37 -14.02 -1.32
N TRP A 95 -0.62 -13.84 -0.45
CA TRP A 95 -2.05 -13.89 -0.78
C TRP A 95 -2.52 -12.50 -1.18
N GLN A 96 -3.04 -12.36 -2.39
CA GLN A 96 -3.20 -11.06 -3.02
C GLN A 96 -4.60 -10.51 -2.75
N HIS A 97 -4.70 -9.54 -1.83
CA HIS A 97 -5.96 -8.85 -1.55
C HIS A 97 -6.12 -7.67 -2.51
N LYS A 98 -6.69 -7.95 -3.68
CA LYS A 98 -6.91 -6.97 -4.75
C LYS A 98 -7.94 -5.92 -4.33
N SER A 99 -7.76 -4.69 -4.78
CA SER A 99 -8.74 -3.62 -4.53
C SER A 99 -9.93 -3.70 -5.49
N CYS A 100 -11.14 -3.41 -4.99
CA CYS A 100 -12.29 -3.16 -5.86
C CYS A 100 -12.06 -1.94 -6.77
N GLY A 101 -11.35 -0.92 -6.28
CA GLY A 101 -11.04 0.29 -7.05
C GLY A 101 -10.03 0.03 -8.16
N GLN A 102 -8.96 -0.75 -7.88
CA GLN A 102 -7.90 -1.08 -8.85
C GLN A 102 -8.46 -1.77 -10.08
N CYS A 103 -9.23 -2.83 -9.86
CA CYS A 103 -9.78 -3.64 -10.94
C CYS A 103 -10.78 -2.86 -11.81
N GLY A 104 -11.45 -1.86 -11.24
CA GLY A 104 -12.50 -1.10 -11.94
C GLY A 104 -12.05 0.21 -12.61
N HIS A 105 -11.01 0.88 -12.09
CA HIS A 105 -10.63 2.22 -12.56
C HIS A 105 -9.28 2.28 -13.25
N ILE A 106 -8.26 1.59 -12.70
CA ILE A 106 -6.88 1.58 -13.22
C ILE A 106 -6.38 0.12 -13.23
N PRO A 107 -6.88 -0.74 -14.14
CA PRO A 107 -6.55 -2.17 -14.18
C PRO A 107 -5.06 -2.44 -14.45
N GLY A 108 -4.36 -1.51 -15.10
CA GLY A 108 -2.92 -1.56 -15.32
C GLY A 108 -2.07 -1.61 -14.04
N TYR A 109 -2.65 -1.20 -12.93
CA TYR A 109 -2.00 -1.17 -11.62
C TYR A 109 -1.78 -2.59 -11.05
N PRO A 110 -2.83 -3.39 -10.76
CA PRO A 110 -2.63 -4.74 -10.23
C PRO A 110 -1.89 -5.65 -11.22
N THR A 111 -2.13 -5.50 -12.53
CA THR A 111 -1.39 -6.25 -13.56
C THR A 111 0.11 -5.97 -13.54
N SER A 112 0.51 -4.73 -13.25
CA SER A 112 1.92 -4.37 -13.08
C SER A 112 2.54 -5.03 -11.85
N VAL A 113 1.82 -5.11 -10.73
CA VAL A 113 2.29 -5.83 -9.53
C VAL A 113 2.55 -7.30 -9.87
N PHE A 114 1.60 -7.98 -10.50
CA PHE A 114 1.74 -9.38 -10.87
C PHE A 114 2.82 -9.62 -11.91
N TRP A 115 2.94 -8.74 -12.89
CA TRP A 115 4.02 -8.83 -13.88
C TRP A 115 5.39 -8.72 -13.23
N ILE A 116 5.56 -7.80 -12.27
CA ILE A 116 6.82 -7.67 -11.50
C ILE A 116 7.06 -8.94 -10.68
N MET A 117 6.04 -9.47 -9.99
CA MET A 117 6.15 -10.73 -9.24
C MET A 117 6.60 -11.89 -10.13
N ASN A 118 5.99 -12.06 -11.31
CA ASN A 118 6.38 -13.07 -12.28
C ASN A 118 7.81 -12.87 -12.77
N LYS A 119 8.19 -11.62 -13.06
CA LYS A 119 9.53 -11.26 -13.54
C LYS A 119 10.62 -11.51 -12.49
N LEU A 120 10.27 -11.40 -11.21
CA LEU A 120 11.16 -11.63 -10.06
C LEU A 120 11.05 -13.05 -9.48
N GLU A 121 10.24 -13.91 -10.10
CA GLU A 121 9.97 -15.29 -9.70
C GLU A 121 9.43 -15.40 -8.26
N VAL A 122 8.49 -14.52 -7.92
CA VAL A 122 7.83 -14.47 -6.61
C VAL A 122 6.62 -15.38 -6.61
N ASP A 123 6.50 -16.23 -5.59
CA ASP A 123 5.32 -17.08 -5.42
C ASP A 123 4.18 -16.26 -4.82
N TYR A 124 3.03 -16.27 -5.48
CA TYR A 124 1.84 -15.59 -5.00
C TYR A 124 0.56 -16.35 -5.35
N LEU A 125 -0.49 -16.07 -4.59
CA LEU A 125 -1.82 -16.59 -4.81
C LEU A 125 -2.77 -15.45 -5.17
N ASP A 126 -3.18 -15.41 -6.43
CA ASP A 126 -4.28 -14.55 -6.87
C ASP A 126 -5.62 -15.16 -6.43
N GLU A 127 -6.16 -14.67 -5.31
CA GLU A 127 -7.34 -15.26 -4.68
C GLU A 127 -8.62 -14.97 -5.49
N PRO A 128 -9.35 -16.01 -5.94
CA PRO A 128 -10.64 -15.83 -6.61
C PRO A 128 -11.80 -15.56 -5.64
N HIS A 129 -11.67 -15.91 -4.35
CA HIS A 129 -12.75 -15.80 -3.38
C HIS A 129 -12.61 -14.65 -2.39
N GLN A 130 -11.75 -13.65 -2.60
CA GLN A 130 -11.70 -12.48 -1.72
C GLN A 130 -13.02 -11.67 -1.78
N THR A 131 -13.34 -10.92 -0.71
CA THR A 131 -14.44 -9.94 -0.72
C THR A 131 -13.91 -8.51 -0.62
N SER A 132 -14.80 -7.53 -0.80
CA SER A 132 -14.50 -6.12 -0.52
C SER A 132 -13.95 -5.94 0.90
N CYS A 133 -13.09 -4.94 1.10
CA CYS A 133 -12.66 -4.53 2.43
C CYS A 133 -13.71 -3.71 3.19
N THR A 134 -14.75 -3.21 2.51
CA THR A 134 -15.74 -2.24 3.03
C THR A 134 -15.18 -0.85 3.42
N GLY A 135 -13.87 -0.62 3.33
CA GLY A 135 -13.20 0.61 3.74
C GLY A 135 -13.75 1.88 3.09
N TRP A 136 -14.09 1.85 1.80
CA TRP A 136 -14.69 3.03 1.14
C TRP A 136 -16.01 3.44 1.79
N ASN A 137 -16.88 2.47 2.09
CA ASN A 137 -18.17 2.74 2.71
C ASN A 137 -18.02 3.15 4.19
N TYR A 138 -17.06 2.54 4.89
CA TYR A 138 -16.71 2.93 6.26
C TYR A 138 -16.27 4.41 6.33
N HIS A 139 -15.27 4.79 5.53
CA HIS A 139 -14.77 6.17 5.53
C HIS A 139 -15.74 7.18 4.87
N ALA A 140 -16.69 6.71 4.06
CA ALA A 140 -17.81 7.52 3.59
C ALA A 140 -18.93 7.71 4.65
N SER A 141 -18.77 7.14 5.85
CA SER A 141 -19.78 7.11 6.92
C SER A 141 -21.05 6.32 6.57
N GLY A 142 -21.00 5.42 5.59
CA GLY A 142 -22.12 4.56 5.19
C GLY A 142 -22.10 3.15 5.80
N ALA A 143 -21.02 2.76 6.49
CA ALA A 143 -20.95 1.52 7.29
C ALA A 143 -20.33 1.79 8.67
N SER A 144 -21.17 1.86 9.70
CA SER A 144 -20.76 2.25 11.07
C SER A 144 -20.90 1.13 12.10
N ASN A 145 -20.84 -0.14 11.68
CA ASN A 145 -20.93 -1.30 12.59
C ASN A 145 -19.54 -1.96 12.72
N PRO A 146 -18.81 -1.74 13.83
CA PRO A 146 -17.46 -2.29 14.03
C PRO A 146 -17.39 -3.82 13.95
N VAL A 147 -18.41 -4.53 14.44
CA VAL A 147 -18.45 -6.00 14.40
C VAL A 147 -18.61 -6.50 12.96
N ALA A 148 -19.39 -5.81 12.12
CA ALA A 148 -19.54 -6.15 10.72
C ALA A 148 -18.24 -5.90 9.93
N LEU A 149 -17.57 -4.77 10.18
CA LEU A 149 -16.25 -4.47 9.60
C LEU A 149 -15.21 -5.53 9.99
N ALA A 150 -15.18 -5.90 11.27
CA ALA A 150 -14.33 -6.98 11.79
C ALA A 150 -14.66 -8.34 11.15
N GLY A 151 -15.94 -8.65 10.95
CA GLY A 151 -16.38 -9.87 10.26
C GLY A 151 -15.83 -10.00 8.85
N VAL A 152 -15.92 -8.92 8.06
CA VAL A 152 -15.40 -8.91 6.68
C VAL A 152 -13.87 -9.00 6.66
N TYR A 153 -13.19 -8.27 7.54
CA TYR A 153 -11.75 -8.34 7.70
C TYR A 153 -11.27 -9.76 8.04
N VAL A 154 -11.79 -10.34 9.12
CA VAL A 154 -11.40 -11.67 9.59
C VAL A 154 -11.71 -12.72 8.54
N ARG A 155 -12.85 -12.62 7.84
CA ARG A 155 -13.19 -13.54 6.75
C ARG A 155 -12.11 -13.54 5.66
N ASN A 156 -11.59 -12.38 5.26
CA ASN A 156 -10.52 -12.31 4.27
C ASN A 156 -9.19 -12.83 4.83
N MET A 157 -8.84 -12.50 6.08
CA MET A 157 -7.62 -13.01 6.72
C MET A 157 -7.65 -14.52 6.92
N TRP A 158 -8.82 -15.09 7.20
CA TRP A 158 -9.05 -16.53 7.29
C TRP A 158 -8.75 -17.23 5.96
N ARG A 159 -9.20 -16.66 4.82
CA ARG A 159 -8.89 -17.21 3.48
C ARG A 159 -7.38 -17.24 3.19
N ALA A 160 -6.67 -16.17 3.56
CA ALA A 160 -5.21 -16.16 3.47
C ALA A 160 -4.58 -17.25 4.35
N TYR A 161 -5.05 -17.39 5.60
CA TYR A 161 -4.57 -18.39 6.54
C TYR A 161 -4.77 -19.83 6.06
N GLU A 162 -5.95 -20.16 5.54
CA GLU A 162 -6.29 -21.49 5.01
C GLU A 162 -5.35 -21.95 3.89
N THR A 163 -4.92 -21.01 3.05
CA THR A 163 -4.05 -21.29 1.90
C THR A 163 -2.57 -21.30 2.26
N ASP A 164 -2.21 -20.83 3.46
CA ASP A 164 -0.83 -20.65 3.92
C ASP A 164 -0.01 -19.66 3.09
N TYR A 165 -0.69 -18.70 2.47
CA TYR A 165 -0.11 -17.53 1.82
C TYR A 165 -0.36 -16.28 2.67
N PHE A 166 0.66 -15.45 2.87
CA PHE A 166 0.55 -14.30 3.77
C PHE A 166 -0.16 -13.12 3.09
N PRO A 167 -1.15 -12.45 3.73
CA PRO A 167 -1.95 -11.42 3.07
C PRO A 167 -1.13 -10.18 2.68
N LEU A 168 -1.24 -9.78 1.41
CA LEU A 168 -0.70 -8.56 0.84
C LEU A 168 -1.84 -7.65 0.36
N ILE A 169 -1.97 -6.48 0.97
CA ILE A 169 -3.09 -5.56 0.75
C ILE A 169 -2.76 -4.57 -0.36
N HIS A 170 -3.58 -4.51 -1.41
CA HIS A 170 -3.25 -3.68 -2.57
C HIS A 170 -3.75 -2.24 -2.49
N CYS A 171 -4.77 -1.96 -1.67
CA CYS A 171 -5.35 -0.62 -1.55
C CYS A 171 -4.90 0.05 -0.26
N GLY A 172 -4.45 1.30 -0.35
CA GLY A 172 -4.14 2.13 0.81
C GLY A 172 -5.35 2.32 1.71
N THR A 173 -6.55 2.40 1.14
CA THR A 173 -7.80 2.45 1.93
C THR A 173 -8.04 1.17 2.73
N SER A 174 -7.91 0.00 2.10
CA SER A 174 -8.06 -1.28 2.79
C SER A 174 -7.01 -1.45 3.87
N PHE A 175 -5.78 -1.01 3.59
CA PHE A 175 -4.67 -1.10 4.52
C PHE A 175 -4.89 -0.26 5.78
N GLY A 176 -5.26 1.02 5.64
CA GLY A 176 -5.59 1.87 6.79
C GLY A 176 -6.76 1.32 7.60
N HIS A 177 -7.85 0.97 6.92
CA HIS A 177 -9.03 0.37 7.53
C HIS A 177 -8.71 -0.93 8.30
N TYR A 178 -7.90 -1.82 7.74
CA TYR A 178 -7.53 -3.08 8.37
C TYR A 178 -6.63 -2.91 9.58
N LYS A 179 -5.80 -1.86 9.65
CA LYS A 179 -5.06 -1.53 10.87
C LYS A 179 -6.00 -1.08 12.00
N GLU A 180 -6.98 -0.23 11.70
CA GLU A 180 -7.97 0.22 12.67
C GLU A 180 -8.81 -0.97 13.18
N VAL A 181 -9.33 -1.79 12.28
CA VAL A 181 -10.12 -2.98 12.63
C VAL A 181 -9.29 -3.99 13.43
N ARG A 182 -8.03 -4.22 13.06
CA ARG A 182 -7.11 -5.06 13.83
C ARG A 182 -6.99 -4.54 15.26
N ASN A 183 -6.74 -3.23 15.43
CA ASN A 183 -6.57 -2.63 16.75
C ASN A 183 -7.85 -2.78 17.60
N SER A 184 -9.04 -2.56 17.02
CA SER A 184 -10.31 -2.79 17.73
C SER A 184 -10.49 -4.26 18.13
N ILE A 185 -10.16 -5.22 17.25
CA ILE A 185 -10.23 -6.66 17.60
C ILE A 185 -9.29 -6.98 18.78
N ILE A 186 -8.09 -6.40 18.82
CA ILE A 186 -7.11 -6.67 19.87
C ILE A 186 -7.52 -6.02 21.19
N LEU A 187 -7.89 -4.74 21.18
CA LEU A 187 -8.15 -3.98 22.40
C LEU A 187 -9.55 -4.22 22.99
N GLU A 188 -10.54 -4.50 22.15
CA GLU A 188 -11.94 -4.52 22.57
C GLU A 188 -12.47 -5.96 22.64
N LYS A 189 -12.50 -6.53 23.85
CA LYS A 189 -13.04 -7.88 24.09
C LYS A 189 -14.49 -8.02 23.59
N GLU A 190 -15.31 -6.98 23.75
CA GLU A 190 -16.70 -6.98 23.31
C GLU A 190 -16.84 -7.23 21.80
N ILE A 191 -15.93 -6.67 20.99
CA ILE A 191 -15.90 -6.92 19.55
C ILE A 191 -15.61 -8.40 19.28
N ARG A 192 -14.61 -8.98 19.94
CA ARG A 192 -14.28 -10.42 19.79
C ARG A 192 -15.44 -11.32 20.21
N ASP A 193 -16.08 -11.02 21.32
CA ASP A 193 -17.20 -11.80 21.86
C ASP A 193 -18.40 -11.81 20.90
N LYS A 194 -18.70 -10.68 20.26
CA LYS A 194 -19.78 -10.55 19.25
C LYS A 194 -19.40 -11.13 17.89
N LEU A 195 -18.13 -10.99 17.51
CA LEU A 195 -17.60 -11.44 16.22
C LEU A 195 -17.51 -12.97 16.14
N ARG A 196 -17.03 -13.63 17.20
CA ARG A 196 -16.75 -15.07 17.16
C ARG A 196 -17.98 -15.93 16.79
N PRO A 197 -19.19 -15.73 17.36
CA PRO A 197 -20.37 -16.48 16.94
C PRO A 197 -20.72 -16.29 15.46
N ILE A 198 -20.43 -15.13 14.87
CA ILE A 198 -20.66 -14.86 13.45
C ILE A 198 -19.67 -15.67 12.61
N MET A 199 -18.38 -15.65 12.97
CA MET A 199 -17.34 -16.40 12.26
C MET A 199 -17.59 -17.90 12.33
N ARG A 200 -17.99 -18.41 13.50
CA ARG A 200 -18.26 -19.84 13.71
C ARG A 200 -19.42 -20.37 12.88
N LYS A 201 -20.41 -19.54 12.52
CA LYS A 201 -21.48 -19.92 11.57
C LYS A 201 -20.97 -20.19 10.15
N MET A 202 -19.78 -19.70 9.82
CA MET A 202 -19.12 -19.91 8.52
C MET A 202 -17.98 -20.93 8.60
N ASP A 203 -17.89 -21.70 9.69
CA ASP A 203 -16.79 -22.62 9.99
C ASP A 203 -15.42 -21.91 10.02
N MET A 204 -15.40 -20.68 10.56
CA MET A 204 -14.20 -19.87 10.76
C MET A 204 -14.04 -19.44 12.23
N ASP A 205 -12.84 -19.03 12.61
CA ASP A 205 -12.56 -18.34 13.88
C ASP A 205 -11.79 -17.03 13.64
N ILE A 206 -11.44 -16.31 14.71
CA ILE A 206 -10.78 -15.01 14.63
C ILE A 206 -9.30 -15.19 14.30
N VAL A 207 -8.94 -14.91 13.04
CA VAL A 207 -7.55 -14.83 12.56
C VAL A 207 -7.13 -13.39 12.36
N VAL A 208 -5.93 -13.05 12.83
CA VAL A 208 -5.28 -11.76 12.64
C VAL A 208 -3.83 -11.99 12.16
N PRO A 209 -3.36 -11.36 11.08
CA PRO A 209 -1.97 -11.48 10.65
C PRO A 209 -1.00 -10.77 11.61
N GLU A 210 0.20 -11.32 11.75
CA GLU A 210 1.30 -10.75 12.56
C GLU A 210 1.61 -9.30 12.15
N GLU A 211 1.56 -9.04 10.84
CA GLU A 211 1.73 -7.72 10.25
C GLU A 211 0.61 -7.46 9.24
N VAL A 212 0.11 -6.23 9.19
CA VAL A 212 -0.68 -5.76 8.05
C VAL A 212 0.31 -5.16 7.06
N VAL A 213 0.38 -5.73 5.85
CA VAL A 213 1.39 -5.36 4.84
C VAL A 213 0.71 -4.85 3.59
N HIS A 214 1.12 -3.65 3.14
CA HIS A 214 0.65 -3.07 1.89
C HIS A 214 1.58 -3.45 0.74
N TYR A 215 1.03 -3.60 -0.47
CA TYR A 215 1.84 -3.96 -1.64
C TYR A 215 2.95 -2.93 -1.93
N SER A 216 2.78 -1.65 -1.59
CA SER A 216 3.83 -0.65 -1.81
C SER A 216 5.00 -0.82 -0.84
N GLU A 217 4.75 -1.34 0.37
CA GLU A 217 5.81 -1.72 1.31
C GLU A 217 6.60 -2.90 0.74
N TRP A 218 5.90 -3.90 0.19
CA TRP A 218 6.53 -5.00 -0.55
C TRP A 218 7.27 -4.53 -1.79
N MET A 219 6.69 -3.61 -2.57
CA MET A 219 7.30 -3.07 -3.79
C MET A 219 8.59 -2.34 -3.45
N TYR A 220 8.60 -1.56 -2.36
CA TYR A 220 9.82 -0.93 -1.87
C TYR A 220 10.87 -1.96 -1.45
N ALA A 221 10.49 -2.99 -0.69
CA ALA A 221 11.40 -4.07 -0.29
C ALA A 221 12.05 -4.76 -1.49
N MET A 222 11.27 -4.97 -2.56
CA MET A 222 11.75 -5.61 -3.80
C MET A 222 12.36 -4.62 -4.80
N SER A 223 12.25 -3.31 -4.58
CA SER A 223 12.54 -2.29 -5.60
C SER A 223 14.00 -2.25 -6.04
N LYS A 224 14.97 -2.47 -5.15
CA LYS A 224 16.40 -2.54 -5.53
C LYS A 224 16.66 -3.72 -6.48
N LYS A 225 16.06 -4.90 -6.20
CA LYS A 225 16.12 -6.08 -7.09
C LYS A 225 15.42 -5.82 -8.43
N ALA A 226 14.27 -5.16 -8.40
CA ALA A 226 13.49 -4.79 -9.59
C ALA A 226 14.24 -3.78 -10.48
N ALA A 227 14.78 -2.73 -9.88
CA ALA A 227 15.50 -1.65 -10.57
C ALA A 227 16.82 -2.11 -11.21
N ALA A 228 17.43 -3.18 -10.70
CA ALA A 228 18.58 -3.82 -11.35
C ALA A 228 18.24 -4.44 -12.72
N GLN A 229 16.95 -4.69 -12.99
CA GLN A 229 16.45 -5.22 -14.26
C GLN A 229 15.81 -4.13 -15.15
N ARG A 230 15.97 -2.85 -14.81
CA ARG A 230 15.39 -1.76 -15.61
C ARG A 230 16.01 -1.72 -17.01
N LYS A 231 15.18 -1.42 -18.00
CA LYS A 231 15.57 -1.22 -19.41
C LYS A 231 15.64 0.26 -19.80
N TYR A 232 14.90 1.11 -19.10
CA TYR A 232 14.83 2.54 -19.39
C TYR A 232 15.49 3.32 -18.26
N ASP A 233 16.30 4.31 -18.63
CA ASP A 233 16.94 5.21 -17.66
C ASP A 233 16.03 6.40 -17.35
N VAL A 234 15.95 6.72 -16.07
CA VAL A 234 15.15 7.84 -15.55
C VAL A 234 15.96 8.77 -14.65
N SER A 235 17.29 8.71 -14.75
CA SER A 235 18.22 9.56 -13.98
C SER A 235 17.99 11.06 -14.16
N ASN A 236 17.38 11.47 -15.27
CA ASN A 236 17.00 12.84 -15.59
C ASN A 236 15.54 13.20 -15.25
N ILE A 237 14.72 12.24 -14.83
CA ILE A 237 13.29 12.44 -14.55
C ILE A 237 13.09 12.96 -13.13
N LYS A 238 12.28 14.02 -13.02
CA LYS A 238 11.80 14.56 -11.75
C LYS A 238 10.44 13.95 -11.41
N ALA A 239 10.36 13.22 -10.32
CA ALA A 239 9.14 12.57 -9.87
C ALA A 239 8.60 13.23 -8.60
N ALA A 240 7.40 13.80 -8.69
CA ALA A 240 6.64 14.16 -7.51
C ALA A 240 5.95 12.91 -6.97
N VAL A 241 6.01 12.72 -5.65
CA VAL A 241 5.40 11.56 -5.01
C VAL A 241 4.29 12.00 -4.07
N HIS A 242 3.17 11.30 -4.12
CA HIS A 242 2.13 11.40 -3.11
C HIS A 242 1.98 10.08 -2.39
N THR A 243 2.31 10.09 -1.10
CA THR A 243 2.01 8.97 -0.22
C THR A 243 0.54 9.07 0.23
N PRO A 244 -0.30 8.06 -0.08
CA PRO A 244 -1.71 8.06 0.30
C PRO A 244 -1.91 8.22 1.82
N CYS A 245 -2.89 9.04 2.22
CA CYS A 245 -3.18 9.30 3.63
C CYS A 245 -3.50 8.04 4.43
N HIS A 246 -4.24 7.09 3.86
CA HIS A 246 -4.61 5.85 4.55
C HIS A 246 -3.47 4.85 4.68
N ILE A 247 -2.32 5.10 4.03
CA ILE A 247 -1.13 4.28 4.26
C ILE A 247 -0.47 4.64 5.58
N TYR A 248 -0.39 5.93 5.92
CA TYR A 248 0.49 6.36 7.00
C TYR A 248 -0.07 7.43 7.93
N LYS A 249 -1.20 8.09 7.63
CA LYS A 249 -1.75 9.12 8.54
C LYS A 249 -2.68 8.56 9.59
N LEU A 250 -3.39 7.47 9.29
CA LEU A 250 -4.32 6.85 10.23
C LEU A 250 -3.58 6.15 11.37
N VAL A 251 -2.57 5.35 11.03
CA VAL A 251 -1.71 4.66 11.99
C VAL A 251 -0.24 4.81 11.52
N PRO A 252 0.40 5.97 11.79
CA PRO A 252 1.73 6.30 11.27
C PRO A 252 2.84 5.35 11.69
N GLU A 253 2.75 4.85 12.92
CA GLU A 253 3.74 3.93 13.48
C GLU A 253 3.73 2.55 12.81
N ASP A 254 2.70 2.22 12.02
CA ASP A 254 2.52 0.91 11.40
C ASP A 254 2.83 0.93 9.90
N THR A 255 3.80 1.74 9.52
CA THR A 255 4.29 1.89 8.15
C THR A 255 5.80 1.94 8.17
N ILE A 256 6.44 1.50 7.08
CA ILE A 256 7.91 1.50 6.97
C ILE A 256 8.49 2.87 6.61
N TYR A 257 9.64 3.17 7.20
CA TYR A 257 10.45 4.37 7.00
C TYR A 257 11.90 3.95 6.75
N ASP A 258 12.64 4.81 6.05
CA ASP A 258 14.06 4.61 5.75
C ASP A 258 14.79 5.96 5.80
N GLY A 259 15.95 6.01 6.46
CA GLY A 259 16.76 7.22 6.58
C GLY A 259 17.34 7.71 5.24
N GLU A 260 17.51 6.84 4.25
CA GLU A 260 17.96 7.19 2.90
C GLU A 260 16.84 7.83 2.06
N VAL A 261 15.58 7.71 2.50
CA VAL A 261 14.39 8.22 1.81
C VAL A 261 13.81 9.39 2.59
N TRP A 262 13.96 10.61 2.08
CA TRP A 262 13.49 11.82 2.76
C TRP A 262 13.99 11.97 4.21
N GLN A 263 15.15 11.40 4.56
CA GLN A 263 15.70 11.42 5.93
C GLN A 263 14.75 10.78 6.96
N GLY A 264 13.92 9.81 6.55
CA GLY A 264 12.91 9.20 7.41
C GLY A 264 11.76 10.16 7.82
N ARG A 265 11.64 11.33 7.20
CA ARG A 265 10.51 12.27 7.44
C ARG A 265 9.22 11.85 6.75
N ARG A 266 9.33 11.01 5.72
CA ARG A 266 8.20 10.47 4.94
C ARG A 266 8.30 8.94 4.92
N PRO A 267 7.16 8.25 4.74
CA PRO A 267 7.18 6.81 4.52
C PRO A 267 8.13 6.41 3.39
N ALA A 268 8.84 5.30 3.56
CA ALA A 268 9.79 4.83 2.56
C ALA A 268 9.07 4.46 1.25
N ALA A 269 7.87 3.88 1.33
CA ALA A 269 7.04 3.60 0.17
C ALA A 269 5.99 4.72 -0.04
N PRO A 270 5.74 5.16 -1.29
CA PRO A 270 6.37 4.72 -2.55
C PRO A 270 7.62 5.53 -2.96
N SER A 271 8.03 6.55 -2.21
CA SER A 271 9.13 7.45 -2.60
C SER A 271 10.46 6.71 -2.85
N GLY A 272 10.83 5.82 -1.95
CA GLY A 272 12.03 5.01 -2.04
C GLY A 272 11.99 4.04 -3.23
N THR A 273 10.80 3.55 -3.63
CA THR A 273 10.66 2.75 -4.85
C THR A 273 11.08 3.60 -6.06
N VAL A 274 10.52 4.80 -6.18
CA VAL A 274 10.83 5.73 -7.28
C VAL A 274 12.31 6.11 -7.30
N GLN A 275 12.89 6.39 -6.13
CA GLN A 275 14.32 6.68 -5.96
C GLN A 275 15.20 5.49 -6.35
N ASN A 276 14.87 4.26 -5.94
CA ASN A 276 15.63 3.06 -6.26
C ASN A 276 15.63 2.75 -7.77
N PHE A 277 14.57 3.14 -8.50
CA PHE A 277 14.53 3.06 -9.96
C PHE A 277 15.35 4.15 -10.67
N GLY A 278 15.86 5.14 -9.92
CA GLY A 278 16.82 6.14 -10.41
C GLY A 278 16.22 7.52 -10.67
N ALA A 279 14.92 7.73 -10.45
CA ALA A 279 14.30 9.05 -10.65
C ALA A 279 14.64 10.01 -9.49
N LYS A 280 14.68 11.30 -9.80
CA LYS A 280 14.93 12.37 -8.83
C LYS A 280 13.63 12.73 -8.14
N LEU A 281 13.55 12.48 -6.84
CA LEU A 281 12.42 12.94 -6.04
C LEU A 281 12.42 14.46 -5.95
N VAL A 282 11.26 15.07 -6.19
CA VAL A 282 11.06 16.51 -5.99
C VAL A 282 10.12 16.77 -4.83
N ASP A 283 10.37 17.88 -4.14
CA ASP A 283 9.50 18.34 -3.06
C ASP A 283 8.50 19.37 -3.57
N TYR A 284 7.36 19.49 -2.89
CA TYR A 284 6.32 20.47 -3.17
C TYR A 284 5.55 20.79 -1.88
N SER A 285 5.11 22.04 -1.74
CA SER A 285 4.62 22.66 -0.50
C SER A 285 3.47 21.89 0.16
N THR A 286 2.64 21.25 -0.65
CA THR A 286 1.42 20.55 -0.25
C THR A 286 1.57 19.03 -0.30
N TRP A 287 2.79 18.48 -0.21
CA TRP A 287 3.02 17.03 -0.26
C TRP A 287 2.22 16.27 0.81
N TRP A 288 2.09 16.86 1.99
CA TRP A 288 1.33 16.31 3.10
C TRP A 288 -0.17 16.26 2.81
N ASP A 289 -0.71 17.16 2.00
CA ASP A 289 -2.17 17.26 1.80
C ASP A 289 -2.75 16.01 1.15
N CYS A 290 -4.04 15.77 1.45
CA CYS A 290 -4.86 14.72 0.83
C CYS A 290 -4.85 14.84 -0.70
N CYS A 291 -5.04 13.75 -1.45
CA CYS A 291 -5.19 13.82 -2.91
C CYS A 291 -6.48 14.54 -3.36
N GLY A 292 -7.44 14.75 -2.44
CA GLY A 292 -8.76 15.28 -2.73
C GLY A 292 -9.85 14.22 -2.83
N PHE A 293 -9.52 12.92 -2.96
CA PHE A 293 -10.50 11.83 -3.15
C PHE A 293 -11.55 11.75 -2.04
N GLY A 294 -11.23 12.14 -0.79
CA GLY A 294 -12.07 12.11 0.42
C GLY A 294 -13.43 11.39 0.27
N PHE A 295 -13.57 10.20 0.85
CA PHE A 295 -14.68 9.27 0.60
C PHE A 295 -16.09 9.87 0.66
N ARG A 296 -16.34 10.81 1.57
CA ARG A 296 -17.59 11.57 1.58
C ARG A 296 -17.66 12.61 0.46
N HIS A 297 -16.60 13.41 0.29
CA HIS A 297 -16.53 14.45 -0.74
C HIS A 297 -16.67 13.91 -2.17
N ILE A 298 -16.13 12.74 -2.51
CA ILE A 298 -16.34 12.19 -3.87
C ILE A 298 -17.81 11.79 -4.12
N LEU A 299 -18.56 11.49 -3.05
CA LEU A 299 -19.97 11.14 -3.14
C LEU A 299 -20.87 12.38 -3.14
N THR A 300 -20.57 13.39 -2.31
CA THR A 300 -21.45 14.55 -2.09
C THR A 300 -20.95 15.86 -2.70
N GLU A 301 -19.65 16.00 -2.96
CA GLU A 301 -18.96 17.26 -3.29
C GLU A 301 -17.86 17.05 -4.36
N ARG A 302 -18.25 16.49 -5.50
CA ARG A 302 -17.30 16.10 -6.58
C ARG A 302 -16.44 17.26 -7.09
N GLU A 303 -16.99 18.47 -7.15
CA GLU A 303 -16.25 19.64 -7.60
C GLU A 303 -15.17 20.07 -6.60
N PHE A 304 -15.40 19.89 -5.30
CA PHE A 304 -14.35 20.05 -4.30
C PHE A 304 -13.22 19.06 -4.55
N THR A 305 -13.54 17.78 -4.76
CA THR A 305 -12.53 16.74 -5.03
C THR A 305 -11.65 17.09 -6.23
N ARG A 306 -12.28 17.51 -7.34
CA ARG A 306 -11.59 17.85 -8.59
C ARG A 306 -10.71 19.08 -8.45
N SER A 307 -11.26 20.16 -7.90
CA SER A 307 -10.52 21.41 -7.69
C SER A 307 -9.38 21.24 -6.69
N PHE A 308 -9.60 20.49 -5.60
CA PHE A 308 -8.56 20.21 -4.61
C PHE A 308 -7.39 19.43 -5.23
N ALA A 309 -7.66 18.36 -5.97
CA ALA A 309 -6.63 17.57 -6.64
C ALA A 309 -5.76 18.42 -7.57
N LEU A 310 -6.38 19.32 -8.33
CA LEU A 310 -5.66 20.23 -9.22
C LEU A 310 -4.85 21.28 -8.44
N PHE A 311 -5.53 22.13 -7.65
CA PHE A 311 -4.93 23.30 -7.01
C PHE A 311 -3.95 22.94 -5.90
N LYS A 312 -4.23 21.87 -5.15
CA LYS A 312 -3.40 21.47 -4.01
C LYS A 312 -2.40 20.39 -4.35
N LYS A 313 -2.49 19.63 -5.45
CA LYS A 313 -1.52 18.56 -5.72
C LYS A 313 -0.81 18.74 -7.06
N VAL A 314 -1.56 18.81 -8.17
CA VAL A 314 -0.97 18.87 -9.51
C VAL A 314 -0.22 20.19 -9.72
N MET A 315 -0.85 21.33 -9.42
CA MET A 315 -0.24 22.64 -9.64
C MET A 315 1.06 22.83 -8.85
N PRO A 316 1.13 22.57 -7.52
CA PRO A 316 2.39 22.66 -6.78
C PRO A 316 3.47 21.70 -7.31
N ALA A 317 3.12 20.45 -7.65
CA ALA A 317 4.12 19.52 -8.17
C ALA A 317 4.73 19.96 -9.50
N VAL A 318 3.96 20.62 -10.38
CA VAL A 318 4.50 21.16 -11.63
C VAL A 318 5.20 22.50 -11.41
N ASN A 319 4.56 23.45 -10.72
CA ASN A 319 5.06 24.82 -10.60
C ASN A 319 6.28 24.92 -9.67
N GLU A 320 6.28 24.18 -8.57
CA GLU A 320 7.34 24.22 -7.56
C GLU A 320 8.34 23.06 -7.77
N GLY A 321 7.80 21.85 -7.94
CA GLY A 321 8.61 20.64 -8.10
C GLY A 321 9.20 20.46 -9.50
N HIS A 322 8.63 21.11 -10.52
CA HIS A 322 8.95 20.86 -11.93
C HIS A 322 8.89 19.38 -12.28
N ALA A 323 7.87 18.69 -11.77
CA ALA A 323 7.70 17.26 -11.93
C ALA A 323 7.38 16.88 -13.38
N ASP A 324 7.99 15.79 -13.84
CA ASP A 324 7.72 15.14 -15.11
C ASP A 324 6.64 14.06 -15.00
N VAL A 325 6.50 13.49 -13.80
CA VAL A 325 5.53 12.44 -13.46
C VAL A 325 5.12 12.56 -12.00
N PHE A 326 3.87 12.21 -11.74
CA PHE A 326 3.33 12.11 -10.39
C PHE A 326 3.12 10.64 -10.03
N VAL A 327 3.78 10.15 -8.98
CA VAL A 327 3.72 8.74 -8.58
C VAL A 327 3.02 8.59 -7.25
N THR A 328 2.14 7.59 -7.14
CA THR A 328 1.45 7.24 -5.89
C THR A 328 1.21 5.74 -5.79
N SER A 329 0.56 5.29 -4.71
CA SER A 329 0.40 3.88 -4.39
C SER A 329 -0.98 3.52 -3.85
N ASP A 330 -2.01 4.29 -4.21
CA ASP A 330 -3.40 3.95 -3.93
C ASP A 330 -4.27 4.36 -5.12
N THR A 331 -5.26 3.54 -5.44
CA THR A 331 -6.09 3.78 -6.63
C THR A 331 -6.96 5.02 -6.51
N GLY A 332 -7.50 5.33 -5.33
CA GLY A 332 -8.24 6.56 -5.14
C GLY A 332 -7.36 7.77 -5.45
N CYS A 333 -6.10 7.72 -5.00
CA CYS A 333 -5.11 8.74 -5.33
C CYS A 333 -4.77 8.79 -6.83
N VAL A 334 -4.43 7.67 -7.48
CA VAL A 334 -4.12 7.64 -8.93
C VAL A 334 -5.30 8.19 -9.72
N THR A 335 -6.50 7.65 -9.51
CA THR A 335 -7.70 8.04 -10.25
C THR A 335 -8.05 9.50 -10.03
N THR A 336 -8.04 10.01 -8.79
CA THR A 336 -8.37 11.41 -8.55
C THR A 336 -7.35 12.36 -9.18
N LEU A 337 -6.06 12.09 -9.03
CA LEU A 337 -5.01 12.97 -9.54
C LEU A 337 -4.92 12.93 -11.07
N ASP A 338 -5.18 11.78 -11.69
CA ASP A 338 -5.26 11.64 -13.15
C ASP A 338 -6.54 12.29 -13.71
N LYS A 339 -7.71 11.81 -13.30
CA LYS A 339 -8.99 12.18 -13.92
C LYS A 339 -9.41 13.62 -13.64
N SER A 340 -9.02 14.20 -12.50
CA SER A 340 -9.41 15.56 -12.16
C SER A 340 -8.72 16.63 -13.02
N GLN A 341 -7.59 16.29 -13.66
CA GLN A 341 -6.91 17.24 -14.56
C GLN A 341 -7.74 17.58 -15.79
N TRP A 342 -8.65 16.70 -16.21
CA TRP A 342 -9.61 17.01 -17.28
C TRP A 342 -10.53 18.20 -16.92
N ALA A 343 -10.98 18.27 -15.67
CA ALA A 343 -11.76 19.41 -15.21
C ALA A 343 -10.91 20.70 -15.23
N GLY A 344 -9.65 20.62 -14.81
CA GLY A 344 -8.70 21.72 -14.93
C GLY A 344 -8.55 22.24 -16.36
N LYS A 345 -8.36 21.32 -17.32
CA LYS A 345 -8.26 21.63 -18.74
C LYS A 345 -9.49 22.37 -19.27
N ALA A 346 -10.70 21.96 -18.88
CA ALA A 346 -11.94 22.64 -19.25
C ALA A 346 -12.01 24.10 -18.74
N HIS A 347 -11.25 24.44 -17.71
CA HIS A 347 -11.13 25.79 -17.13
C HIS A 347 -9.82 26.51 -17.51
N GLY A 348 -9.07 26.00 -18.50
CA GLY A 348 -7.82 26.63 -18.98
C GLY A 348 -6.56 26.25 -18.20
N PHE A 349 -6.64 25.32 -17.26
CA PHE A 349 -5.49 24.80 -16.49
C PHE A 349 -5.00 23.46 -17.08
N ASP A 350 -4.34 23.50 -18.25
CA ASP A 350 -3.85 22.30 -18.95
C ASP A 350 -2.44 21.89 -18.48
N TYR A 351 -2.34 21.44 -17.22
CA TYR A 351 -1.08 20.96 -16.64
C TYR A 351 -0.63 19.62 -17.21
N ASN A 352 -1.60 18.73 -17.47
CA ASN A 352 -1.42 17.43 -18.10
C ASN A 352 -0.25 16.59 -17.54
N LEU A 353 -0.05 16.63 -16.22
CA LEU A 353 1.00 15.89 -15.53
C LEU A 353 0.61 14.41 -15.46
N PRO A 354 1.39 13.49 -16.06
CA PRO A 354 1.07 12.07 -16.05
C PRO A 354 1.13 11.50 -14.62
N VAL A 355 0.13 10.67 -14.29
CA VAL A 355 0.01 10.06 -12.96
C VAL A 355 0.11 8.56 -13.06
N LEU A 356 1.01 7.93 -12.30
CA LEU A 356 1.20 6.48 -12.32
C LEU A 356 1.17 5.89 -10.91
N ALA A 357 0.68 4.66 -10.79
CA ALA A 357 1.02 3.85 -9.63
C ALA A 357 2.52 3.52 -9.64
N ASP A 358 3.16 3.42 -8.48
CA ASP A 358 4.55 3.01 -8.33
C ASP A 358 4.84 1.63 -8.99
N ALA A 359 3.87 0.72 -8.95
CA ALA A 359 3.94 -0.56 -9.66
C ALA A 359 3.95 -0.38 -11.18
N GLN A 360 3.11 0.50 -11.74
CA GLN A 360 3.13 0.78 -13.19
C GLN A 360 4.44 1.43 -13.60
N PHE A 361 4.91 2.41 -12.82
CA PHE A 361 6.19 3.06 -13.00
C PHE A 361 7.33 2.02 -13.03
N GLY A 362 7.42 1.16 -12.02
CA GLY A 362 8.44 0.11 -11.95
C GLY A 362 8.34 -0.91 -13.09
N ALA A 363 7.15 -1.42 -13.39
CA ALA A 363 6.96 -2.44 -14.42
C ALA A 363 7.36 -1.93 -15.81
N ILE A 364 6.92 -0.72 -16.17
CA ILE A 364 7.27 -0.10 -17.45
C ILE A 364 8.79 0.11 -17.54
N LEU A 365 9.42 0.61 -16.47
CA LEU A 365 10.88 0.77 -16.45
C LEU A 365 11.64 -0.55 -16.59
N MET A 366 11.08 -1.66 -16.12
CA MET A 366 11.61 -3.02 -16.36
C MET A 366 11.31 -3.58 -17.76
N GLY A 367 10.59 -2.84 -18.60
CA GLY A 367 10.27 -3.23 -19.97
C GLY A 367 8.95 -3.96 -20.13
N ALA A 368 8.00 -3.79 -19.21
CA ALA A 368 6.63 -4.24 -19.41
C ALA A 368 5.96 -3.47 -20.56
N ASP A 369 5.07 -4.14 -21.27
CA ASP A 369 4.28 -3.53 -22.35
C ASP A 369 3.33 -2.44 -21.78
N PRO A 370 3.39 -1.19 -22.26
CA PRO A 370 2.57 -0.10 -21.73
C PRO A 370 1.06 -0.29 -21.91
N TYR A 371 0.61 -1.03 -22.92
CA TYR A 371 -0.82 -1.20 -23.22
C TYR A 371 -1.40 -2.49 -22.65
N THR A 372 -0.68 -3.61 -22.70
CA THR A 372 -1.18 -4.90 -22.19
C THR A 372 -0.91 -5.08 -20.70
N ILE A 373 0.24 -4.61 -20.19
CA ILE A 373 0.58 -4.67 -18.76
C ILE A 373 0.26 -3.37 -18.06
N GLY A 374 0.89 -2.27 -18.48
CA GLY A 374 0.74 -0.96 -17.85
C GLY A 374 -0.63 -0.35 -18.04
N GLN A 375 -1.37 -0.82 -19.05
CA GLN A 375 -2.69 -0.35 -19.49
C GLN A 375 -2.85 1.18 -19.44
N ILE A 376 -1.87 1.90 -19.97
CA ILE A 376 -1.80 3.36 -19.87
C ILE A 376 -2.96 4.08 -20.55
N HIS A 377 -3.67 3.42 -21.47
CA HIS A 377 -4.87 3.94 -22.14
C HIS A 377 -6.07 4.15 -21.20
N TRP A 378 -6.02 3.63 -19.96
CA TRP A 378 -7.01 3.94 -18.92
C TRP A 378 -6.74 5.26 -18.20
N HIS A 379 -5.60 5.91 -18.44
CA HIS A 379 -5.26 7.23 -17.87
C HIS A 379 -5.83 8.36 -18.75
N ALA A 380 -6.14 9.49 -18.14
CA ALA A 380 -6.66 10.69 -18.84
C ALA A 380 -5.55 11.70 -19.16
N THR A 381 -4.43 11.62 -18.47
CA THR A 381 -3.26 12.46 -18.66
C THR A 381 -2.33 11.91 -19.75
N ASP A 382 -1.40 12.74 -20.25
CA ASP A 382 -0.46 12.37 -21.31
C ASP A 382 0.67 11.44 -20.84
N VAL A 383 0.28 10.19 -20.56
CA VAL A 383 1.21 9.12 -20.22
C VAL A 383 2.05 8.73 -21.43
N GLU A 384 1.52 8.77 -22.66
CA GLU A 384 2.27 8.47 -23.89
C GLU A 384 3.45 9.43 -24.08
N GLY A 385 3.25 10.73 -23.88
CA GLY A 385 4.31 11.74 -23.91
C GLY A 385 5.42 11.46 -22.90
N PHE A 386 5.06 11.06 -21.68
CA PHE A 386 6.06 10.61 -20.70
C PHE A 386 6.79 9.35 -21.13
N MET A 387 6.09 8.36 -21.71
CA MET A 387 6.73 7.15 -22.25
C MET A 387 7.77 7.50 -23.32
N ARG A 388 7.45 8.39 -24.26
CA ARG A 388 8.41 8.88 -25.26
C ARG A 388 9.61 9.57 -24.59
N LYS A 389 9.36 10.39 -23.57
CA LYS A 389 10.41 11.12 -22.82
C LYS A 389 11.42 10.19 -22.15
N ILE A 390 10.99 9.04 -21.65
CA ILE A 390 11.86 8.03 -21.02
C ILE A 390 12.41 6.98 -22.02
N GLY A 391 12.19 7.18 -23.33
CA GLY A 391 12.72 6.31 -24.38
C GLY A 391 11.95 5.00 -24.58
N VAL A 392 10.72 4.88 -24.08
CA VAL A 392 9.84 3.76 -24.40
C VAL A 392 9.29 3.96 -25.82
N PRO A 393 9.40 2.98 -26.75
CA PRO A 393 8.86 3.07 -28.10
C PRO A 393 7.33 2.86 -28.07
N VAL A 394 6.61 3.77 -27.40
CA VAL A 394 5.20 3.63 -27.08
C VAL A 394 4.32 3.55 -28.32
N ASP A 395 4.71 4.24 -29.40
CA ASP A 395 3.96 4.25 -30.66
C ASP A 395 3.97 2.85 -31.31
N ASP A 396 5.11 2.15 -31.30
CA ASP A 396 5.21 0.76 -31.78
C ASP A 396 4.36 -0.20 -30.93
N TYR A 397 4.37 -0.02 -29.60
CA TYR A 397 3.51 -0.81 -28.70
C TYR A 397 2.03 -0.55 -28.97
N LYS A 398 1.66 0.71 -29.25
CA LYS A 398 0.28 1.10 -29.56
C LYS A 398 -0.19 0.46 -30.85
N GLU A 399 0.62 0.50 -31.90
CA GLU A 399 0.29 -0.13 -33.19
C GLU A 399 0.08 -1.64 -33.01
N LYS A 400 1.00 -2.32 -32.33
CA LYS A 400 0.87 -3.75 -32.00
C LYS A 400 -0.37 -4.05 -31.17
N PHE A 401 -0.70 -3.19 -30.21
CA PHE A 401 -1.89 -3.36 -29.37
C PHE A 401 -3.18 -3.18 -30.19
N ILE A 402 -3.25 -2.19 -31.08
CA ILE A 402 -4.40 -1.99 -31.98
C ILE A 402 -4.56 -3.19 -32.90
N GLN A 403 -3.47 -3.71 -33.47
CA GLN A 403 -3.52 -4.92 -34.30
C GLN A 403 -4.01 -6.12 -33.48
N TYR A 404 -3.50 -6.31 -32.26
CA TYR A 404 -3.97 -7.36 -31.36
C TYR A 404 -5.49 -7.26 -31.08
N LEU A 405 -6.02 -6.05 -30.85
CA LEU A 405 -7.46 -5.85 -30.68
C LEU A 405 -8.26 -6.20 -31.95
N GLN A 406 -7.73 -5.91 -33.14
CA GLN A 406 -8.34 -6.32 -34.42
C GLN A 406 -8.33 -7.84 -34.56
N ASP A 407 -7.21 -8.49 -34.26
CA ASP A 407 -7.08 -9.94 -34.33
C ASP A 407 -8.04 -10.65 -33.37
N LEU A 408 -8.22 -10.13 -32.14
CA LEU A 408 -9.24 -10.62 -31.20
C LEU A 408 -10.65 -10.50 -31.77
N ARG A 409 -10.99 -9.35 -32.37
CA ARG A 409 -12.31 -9.10 -32.95
C ARG A 409 -12.60 -10.04 -34.13
N GLU A 410 -11.57 -10.39 -34.88
CA GLU A 410 -11.65 -11.29 -36.04
C GLU A 410 -11.52 -12.77 -35.67
N GLY A 411 -11.28 -13.10 -34.39
CA GLY A 411 -11.07 -14.47 -33.93
C GLY A 411 -9.73 -15.08 -34.38
N LYS A 412 -8.77 -14.23 -34.76
CA LYS A 412 -7.40 -14.62 -35.16
C LYS A 412 -6.45 -14.73 -33.96
N ALA A 413 -6.84 -14.19 -32.80
CA ALA A 413 -6.10 -14.25 -31.55
C ALA A 413 -7.02 -14.61 -30.38
N GLU A 414 -6.40 -15.07 -29.29
CA GLU A 414 -7.05 -15.31 -28.00
C GLU A 414 -6.54 -14.31 -26.95
N PRO A 415 -7.35 -13.94 -25.94
CA PRO A 415 -6.91 -13.07 -24.87
C PRO A 415 -5.65 -13.59 -24.18
N GLN A 416 -4.59 -12.78 -24.18
CA GLN A 416 -3.39 -13.08 -23.43
C GLN A 416 -3.66 -12.89 -21.94
N TYR A 417 -3.73 -13.99 -21.20
CA TYR A 417 -3.78 -13.95 -19.75
C TYR A 417 -2.37 -13.73 -19.19
N LEU A 418 -2.23 -12.68 -18.38
CA LEU A 418 -1.00 -12.40 -17.63
C LEU A 418 -0.72 -13.39 -16.50
N TYR A 419 -1.70 -14.26 -16.25
CA TYR A 419 -1.66 -15.24 -15.18
C TYR A 419 -1.45 -16.63 -15.79
N PRO A 420 -0.65 -17.49 -15.15
CA PRO A 420 -0.82 -18.93 -15.27
C PRO A 420 -2.31 -19.26 -15.07
N LYS A 421 -2.85 -20.26 -15.78
CA LYS A 421 -4.25 -20.69 -15.57
C LYS A 421 -4.50 -20.86 -14.07
N HIS A 422 -5.56 -20.23 -13.57
CA HIS A 422 -5.96 -20.33 -12.16
C HIS A 422 -5.84 -21.78 -11.70
N ARG A 423 -5.25 -22.01 -10.51
CA ARG A 423 -5.31 -23.34 -9.89
C ARG A 423 -6.78 -23.78 -9.91
N LYS A 424 -7.05 -25.02 -10.33
CA LYS A 424 -8.42 -25.53 -10.45
C LYS A 424 -9.17 -25.26 -9.14
N ILE A 425 -10.47 -24.97 -9.21
CA ILE A 425 -11.28 -24.71 -8.02
C ILE A 425 -11.13 -25.81 -6.96
N ASP A 426 -10.89 -27.04 -7.41
CA ASP A 426 -10.55 -28.20 -6.60
C ASP A 426 -9.38 -27.93 -5.64
N PHE A 427 -8.32 -27.22 -6.04
CA PHE A 427 -7.21 -26.84 -5.15
C PHE A 427 -7.71 -26.08 -3.91
N TYR A 428 -8.67 -25.18 -4.08
CA TYR A 428 -9.25 -24.37 -3.00
C TYR A 428 -10.30 -25.12 -2.18
N LEU A 429 -10.90 -26.18 -2.75
CA LEU A 429 -11.81 -27.10 -2.07
C LEU A 429 -11.04 -28.20 -1.31
N THR A 430 -9.84 -28.57 -1.78
CA THR A 430 -8.94 -29.59 -1.22
C THR A 430 -7.87 -29.02 -0.30
N LEU A 431 -8.00 -27.78 0.18
CA LEU A 431 -7.16 -27.22 1.26
C LEU A 431 -7.84 -27.27 2.64
N PRO A 432 -8.18 -28.46 3.20
CA PRO A 432 -8.64 -28.54 4.57
C PRO A 432 -7.52 -28.87 5.56
N GLU A 433 -6.29 -29.26 5.15
CA GLU A 433 -5.37 -29.88 6.11
C GLU A 433 -4.96 -28.93 7.24
N ARG A 434 -4.64 -27.66 6.91
CA ARG A 434 -4.24 -26.65 7.91
C ARG A 434 -5.35 -26.27 8.89
N VAL A 435 -6.61 -26.28 8.48
CA VAL A 435 -7.76 -26.01 9.36
C VAL A 435 -8.54 -27.28 9.71
N SER A 436 -7.97 -28.45 9.43
CA SER A 436 -8.64 -29.74 9.66
C SER A 436 -8.85 -29.98 11.15
N TRP A 437 -7.93 -29.48 12.00
CA TRP A 437 -8.07 -29.48 13.45
C TRP A 437 -9.35 -28.75 13.88
N TYR A 438 -9.68 -27.62 13.25
CA TYR A 438 -10.87 -26.84 13.55
C TYR A 438 -12.14 -27.56 13.08
N LYS A 439 -12.14 -28.05 11.82
CA LYS A 439 -13.28 -28.81 11.26
C LYS A 439 -13.56 -30.11 12.01
N LYS A 440 -12.54 -30.76 12.58
CA LYS A 440 -12.70 -31.95 13.44
C LYS A 440 -13.34 -31.63 14.80
N GLN A 441 -13.10 -30.45 15.36
CA GLN A 441 -13.71 -30.02 16.63
C GLN A 441 -15.20 -29.67 16.49
N GLY A 442 -15.64 -29.19 15.31
CA GLY A 442 -17.06 -28.90 15.02
C GLY A 442 -17.99 -30.12 14.99
N GLY A 443 -17.45 -31.34 14.89
CA GLY A 443 -18.23 -32.60 14.89
C GLY A 443 -18.73 -33.06 16.27
N GLN A 444 -18.34 -32.39 17.36
CA GLN A 444 -18.77 -32.74 18.73
C GLN A 444 -19.72 -31.71 19.37
N ALA A 445 -19.99 -30.57 18.73
CA ALA A 445 -20.83 -29.51 19.29
C ALA A 445 -22.32 -29.57 18.88
N ASN A 446 -22.70 -30.52 18.02
CA ASN A 446 -24.09 -30.78 17.61
C ASN A 446 -24.49 -32.25 17.87
N LYS A 447 -24.38 -32.69 19.12
CA LYS A 447 -25.14 -33.83 19.65
C LYS A 447 -25.76 -33.48 20.98
#